data_AF-A0A944S1H1-F1
#
_entry.id   AF-A0A944S1H1-F1
#
_cell.length_a   1.000
_cell.length_b   1.000
_cell.length_c   1.000
_cell.angle_alpha   90.00
_cell.angle_beta   90.00
_cell.angle_gamma   90.00
#
_symmetry.space_group_name_H-M   'P 1'
#
loop_
_entity.id
_entity.type
_entity.pdbx_description
1 polymer ?
#
loop_
_entity_poly.entity_id
_entity_poly.type
_entity_poly.pdbx_seq_one_letter_code
_entity_poly.pdbx_strand_id
1 'polypeptide(L)' 'MDNFDRDRIARAARIYSSNRDAGLALGIAPGSFGRLCRRYGIETPQARRRKTTVSVA' A
#
# COMPACT_ATOMS: atom_id res chain seq x y z
N MET A 1 10.56 17.62 4.00
CA MET A 1 9.63 16.53 4.32
C MET A 1 9.19 15.93 3.01
N ASP A 2 9.72 14.74 2.69
CA ASP A 2 9.55 14.07 1.41
C ASP A 2 8.08 14.03 0.96
N ASN A 3 7.80 14.75 -0.12
CA ASN A 3 6.51 14.76 -0.78
C ASN A 3 6.38 13.40 -1.47
N PHE A 4 5.92 12.38 -0.74
CA PHE A 4 5.64 11.07 -1.34
C PHE A 4 4.53 11.25 -2.37
N ASP A 5 4.90 11.37 -3.63
CA ASP A 5 3.94 11.49 -4.72
C ASP A 5 3.05 10.26 -4.78
N ARG A 6 1.78 10.53 -5.12
CA ARG A 6 0.75 9.51 -5.30
C ARG A 6 1.26 8.34 -6.15
N ASP A 7 2.00 8.63 -7.21
CA ASP A 7 2.56 7.62 -8.11
C ASP A 7 3.59 6.71 -7.44
N ARG A 8 4.40 7.24 -6.52
CA ARG A 8 5.37 6.45 -5.76
C ARG A 8 4.65 5.48 -4.81
N ILE A 9 3.60 5.97 -4.13
CA ILE A 9 2.74 5.14 -3.27
C ILE A 9 1.98 4.09 -4.10
N ALA A 10 1.46 4.47 -5.26
CA ALA A 10 0.71 3.57 -6.15
C ALA A 10 1.59 2.47 -6.72
N ARG A 11 2.82 2.81 -7.12
CA ARG A 11 3.81 1.84 -7.59
C ARG A 11 4.17 0.85 -6.47
N ALA A 12 4.46 1.33 -5.28
CA ALA A 12 4.77 0.47 -4.14
C ALA A 12 3.58 -0.46 -3.81
N ALA A 13 2.35 0.06 -3.83
CA ALA A 13 1.15 -0.74 -3.59
C ALA A 13 0.93 -1.84 -4.64
N ARG A 14 1.44 -1.68 -5.87
CA ARG A 14 1.35 -2.67 -6.95
C ARG A 14 2.49 -3.68 -6.93
N ILE A 15 3.71 -3.26 -6.66
CA ILE A 15 4.90 -4.12 -6.67
C ILE A 15 4.93 -5.02 -5.42
N TYR A 16 4.62 -4.45 -4.26
CA TYR A 16 4.77 -5.16 -3.00
C TYR A 16 3.51 -5.93 -2.59
N SER A 17 3.74 -7.07 -1.98
CA SER A 17 2.70 -7.99 -1.51
C SER A 17 2.06 -7.60 -0.18
N SER A 18 2.72 -6.73 0.61
CA SER A 18 2.26 -6.32 1.93
C SER A 18 2.48 -4.83 2.19
N ASN A 19 1.67 -4.26 3.09
CA ASN A 19 1.83 -2.87 3.54
C ASN A 19 3.16 -2.66 4.27
N ARG A 20 3.70 -3.72 4.89
CA ARG A 20 4.98 -3.72 5.58
C ARG A 20 6.13 -3.57 4.61
N ASP A 21 6.17 -4.39 3.57
CA ASP A 21 7.25 -4.36 2.58
C ASP A 21 7.22 -3.07 1.76
N ALA A 22 6.01 -2.62 1.41
CA ALA A 22 5.82 -1.34 0.73
C ALA A 22 6.27 -0.15 1.58
N GLY A 23 5.97 -0.17 2.89
CA GLY A 23 6.44 0.85 3.83
C GLY A 23 7.97 0.85 3.95
N LEU A 24 8.57 -0.32 4.18
CA LEU A 24 10.03 -0.49 4.29
C LEU A 24 10.76 -0.02 3.03
N ALA A 25 10.27 -0.38 1.84
CA ALA A 25 10.85 0.02 0.56
C ALA A 25 10.78 1.53 0.31
N LEU A 26 9.80 2.21 0.91
CA LEU A 26 9.66 3.65 0.87
C LEU A 26 10.36 4.37 2.03
N GLY A 27 10.98 3.63 2.95
CA GLY A 27 11.60 4.19 4.16
C GLY A 27 10.60 4.73 5.17
N ILE A 28 9.34 4.28 5.14
CA ILE A 28 8.29 4.74 6.04
C ILE A 28 7.77 3.61 6.93
N ALA A 29 7.20 3.98 8.08
CA ALA A 29 6.53 3.03 8.93
C ALA A 29 5.36 2.33 8.18
N PRO A 30 5.18 1.00 8.35
CA PRO A 30 4.08 0.25 7.72
C PRO A 30 2.69 0.86 7.96
N GLY A 31 2.45 1.40 9.16
CA GLY A 31 1.19 2.06 9.51
C GLY A 31 0.99 3.41 8.81
N SER A 32 2.07 4.08 8.40
CA SER A 32 2.01 5.30 7.60
C SER A 32 1.66 5.00 6.14
N PHE A 33 2.17 3.89 5.58
CA PHE A 33 1.85 3.46 4.22
C PHE A 33 0.34 3.25 4.03
N GLY A 34 -0.32 2.52 4.94
CA GLY A 34 -1.77 2.31 4.86
C GLY A 34 -2.57 3.62 4.95
N ARG A 35 -2.12 4.59 5.75
CA ARG A 35 -2.75 5.93 5.83
C ARG A 35 -2.57 6.72 4.54
N LEU A 36 -1.38 6.68 3.94
CA LEU A 36 -1.10 7.34 2.66
C LEU A 36 -1.95 6.73 1.53
N CYS A 37 -2.04 5.41 1.46
CA CYS A 37 -2.91 4.75 0.49
C CYS A 37 -4.36 5.21 0.62
N ARG A 38 -4.92 5.28 1.85
CA ARG A 38 -6.27 5.78 2.07
C ARG A 38 -6.43 7.26 1.69
N ARG A 39 -5.45 8.11 2.03
CA ARG A 39 -5.45 9.54 1.68
C ARG A 39 -5.47 9.76 0.16
N TYR A 40 -4.75 8.94 -0.58
CA TYR A 40 -4.63 9.03 -2.04
C TYR A 40 -5.64 8.18 -2.82
N GLY A 41 -6.55 7.47 -2.14
CA GLY A 41 -7.51 6.56 -2.79
C GLY A 41 -6.87 5.33 -3.45
N ILE A 42 -5.67 4.93 -3.02
CA ILE A 42 -4.93 3.79 -3.55
C ILE A 42 -5.32 2.51 -2.78
N GLU A 43 -5.64 1.45 -3.50
CA GLU A 43 -5.87 0.13 -2.90
C GLU A 43 -4.58 -0.43 -2.30
N THR A 44 -4.61 -0.76 -1.01
CA THR A 44 -3.46 -1.35 -0.32
C THR A 44 -3.23 -2.81 -0.76
N PRO A 45 -1.97 -3.30 -0.79
CA PRO A 45 -1.66 -4.71 -0.99
C PRO A 45 -2.50 -5.66 -0.11
N GLN A 46 -2.70 -5.27 1.15
CA GLN A 46 -3.46 -6.06 2.11
C GLN A 46 -4.96 -6.10 1.80
N ALA A 47 -5.55 -4.99 1.34
CA ALA A 47 -6.95 -4.94 0.89
C ALA A 47 -7.15 -5.77 -0.39
N ARG A 48 -6.20 -5.69 -1.33
CA ARG A 48 -6.18 -6.50 -2.56
C ARG A 48 -6.18 -7.99 -2.23
N ARG A 49 -5.25 -8.43 -1.36
CA ARG A 49 -5.17 -9.83 -0.91
C ARG A 49 -6.47 -10.30 -0.26
N ARG A 50 -7.06 -9.50 0.64
CA ARG A 50 -8.34 -9.85 1.28
C ARG A 50 -9.46 -10.06 0.27
N LYS A 51 -9.57 -9.24 -0.79
CA LYS A 51 -10.57 -9.45 -1.85
C LYS A 51 -10.33 -10.74 -2.63
N THR A 52 -9.07 -11.04 -2.95
CA THR A 52 -8.73 -12.31 -3.62
C THR A 52 -9.08 -13.52 -2.75
N THR A 53 -8.88 -13.43 -1.44
CA THR A 53 -9.25 -14.50 -0.50
C THR A 53 -10.76 -14.64 -0.28
N VAL A 54 -11.54 -13.56 -0.47
CA VAL A 54 -13.01 -13.58 -0.32
C VAL A 54 -13.74 -13.94 -1.63
N SER A 55 -13.01 -14.34 -2.68
CA SER A 55 -13.60 -14.79 -3.95
C SER A 55 -13.54 -16.32 -4.10
N VAL A 56 -13.87 -17.07 -3.05
CA VAL A 56 -14.30 -18.49 -3.12
C VAL A 56 -15.25 -18.72 -1.93
N ALA A 57 -16.55 -18.49 -2.14
CA ALA A 57 -17.66 -19.10 -1.43
C ALA A 57 -18.94 -18.85 -2.25
#